data_AF-F9ERN6-F1
#
_entry.id   AF-F9ERN6-F1
#
_cell.length_a   1.000
_cell.length_b   1.000
_cell.length_c   1.000
_cell.angle_alpha   90.00
_cell.angle_beta   90.00
_cell.angle_gamma   90.00
#
_symmetry.space_group_name_H-M   'P 1'
#
loop_
_entity.id
_entity.type
_entity.pdbx_description
1 polymer ?
#
loop_
_entity_poly.entity_id
_entity_poly.type
_entity_poly.pdbx_seq_one_letter_code
_entity_poly.pdbx_strand_id
1 'polypeptide(L)'
;GRYLIREGSYTNGIKLMNRVISVARDLKEEKIEISAHKQMAIYAIQINNPQIMLKHIIEGIKITRIEKSVDIGVFYRLYGVFYLIKDEFKTAESLFKKSIELFLEFERIGDKNSISIAANYNYIGEIRNSEGNFKKAMEFFNKAINLCENYEVSCLSTFYINAGKTSYLMGNFQDMKKFFLLAEKIIKNFDSYWKNSVLNAFLALDAFLENDNLKAIHYLKSAMSEGKIINNPRDIGMVYFVEAIIIYSIETKNF
;
A
#
# COMPACT_ATOMS: atom_id res chain seq x y z
N GLY A 1 -5.80 14.25 -14.34
CA GLY A 1 -5.25 14.49 -12.99
C GLY A 1 -4.65 13.21 -12.47
N ARG A 2 -5.50 12.28 -12.00
CA ARG A 2 -5.10 10.92 -11.56
C ARG A 2 -4.07 10.24 -12.47
N TYR A 3 -4.34 10.18 -13.78
CA TYR A 3 -3.41 9.58 -14.75
C TYR A 3 -2.01 10.21 -14.68
N LEU A 4 -1.91 11.53 -14.79
CA LEU A 4 -0.63 12.25 -14.71
C LEU A 4 0.09 12.02 -13.37
N ILE A 5 -0.64 11.92 -12.26
CA ILE A 5 -0.04 11.58 -10.96
C ILE A 5 0.54 10.16 -10.98
N ARG A 6 -0.20 9.19 -11.55
CA ARG A 6 0.26 7.80 -11.67
C ARG A 6 1.52 7.67 -12.51
N GLU A 7 1.64 8.47 -13.57
CA GLU A 7 2.81 8.50 -14.48
C GLU A 7 3.96 9.39 -13.95
N GLY A 8 3.91 9.88 -12.71
CA GLY A 8 4.96 10.72 -12.12
C GLY A 8 4.97 12.19 -12.59
N SER A 9 4.03 12.60 -13.46
CA SER A 9 3.84 13.98 -13.92
C SER A 9 3.08 14.82 -12.88
N TYR A 10 3.69 14.98 -11.70
CA TYR A 10 3.03 15.49 -10.50
C TYR A 10 2.55 16.94 -10.61
N THR A 11 3.36 17.85 -11.15
CA THR A 11 3.02 19.29 -11.26
C THR A 11 1.71 19.52 -12.01
N ASN A 12 1.60 18.95 -13.21
CA ASN A 12 0.39 19.05 -14.04
C ASN A 12 -0.78 18.25 -13.42
N GLY A 13 -0.49 17.07 -12.85
CA GLY A 13 -1.46 16.24 -12.16
C GLY A 13 -2.16 16.96 -11.00
N ILE A 14 -1.38 17.58 -10.11
CA ILE A 14 -1.85 18.34 -8.95
C ILE A 14 -2.63 19.58 -9.39
N LYS A 15 -2.12 20.35 -10.35
CA LYS A 15 -2.82 21.55 -10.85
C LYS A 15 -4.22 21.19 -11.35
N LEU A 16 -4.34 20.09 -12.09
CA LEU A 16 -5.62 19.61 -12.58
C LEU A 16 -6.52 19.07 -11.46
N MET A 17 -5.97 18.40 -10.45
CA MET A 17 -6.76 17.94 -9.30
C MET A 17 -7.26 19.08 -8.42
N ASN A 18 -6.46 20.12 -8.19
CA ASN A 18 -6.91 21.32 -7.50
C ASN A 18 -8.05 22.02 -8.26
N ARG A 19 -7.96 22.07 -9.59
CA ARG A 19 -9.06 22.59 -10.42
C ARG A 19 -10.33 21.74 -10.30
N VAL A 20 -10.21 20.41 -10.29
CA VAL A 20 -11.36 19.51 -10.09
C VAL A 20 -12.01 19.75 -8.72
N ILE A 21 -11.22 19.89 -7.66
CA ILE A 21 -11.75 20.19 -6.32
C ILE A 21 -12.51 21.52 -6.32
N SER A 22 -11.93 22.58 -6.90
CA SER A 22 -12.58 23.89 -6.98
C SER A 22 -13.91 23.82 -7.73
N VAL A 23 -13.92 23.24 -8.92
CA VAL A 23 -15.12 23.16 -9.76
C VAL A 23 -16.18 22.27 -9.09
N ALA A 24 -15.79 21.14 -8.50
CA ALA A 24 -16.73 20.27 -7.79
C ALA A 24 -17.38 21.01 -6.62
N ARG A 25 -16.62 21.82 -5.89
CA ARG A 25 -17.14 22.65 -4.80
C ARG A 25 -18.11 23.71 -5.29
N ASP A 26 -17.75 24.44 -6.36
CA ASP A 26 -18.59 25.50 -6.93
C ASP A 26 -19.93 24.94 -7.46
N LEU A 27 -19.89 23.73 -8.02
CA LEU A 27 -21.06 23.02 -8.51
C LEU A 27 -21.79 22.19 -7.45
N LYS A 28 -21.29 22.14 -6.22
CA LYS A 28 -21.80 21.28 -5.12
C LYS A 28 -21.84 19.78 -5.47
N GLU A 29 -20.89 19.33 -6.27
CA GLU A 29 -20.69 17.93 -6.66
C GLU A 29 -19.86 17.18 -5.61
N GLU A 30 -20.44 16.93 -4.43
CA GLU A 30 -19.71 16.44 -3.25
C GLU A 30 -19.07 15.07 -3.46
N LYS A 31 -19.71 14.16 -4.21
CA LYS A 31 -19.12 12.85 -4.56
C LYS A 31 -17.82 13.00 -5.35
N ILE A 32 -17.77 13.98 -6.26
CA ILE A 32 -16.57 14.28 -7.05
C ILE A 32 -15.50 14.91 -6.15
N GLU A 33 -15.89 15.85 -5.29
CA GLU A 33 -14.98 16.50 -4.34
C GLU A 33 -14.35 15.47 -3.38
N ILE A 34 -15.16 14.59 -2.78
CA ILE A 34 -14.71 13.47 -1.93
C ILE A 34 -13.69 12.59 -2.69
N SER A 35 -14.02 12.18 -3.92
CA SER A 35 -13.14 11.37 -4.75
C SER A 35 -11.81 12.07 -5.02
N ALA A 36 -11.84 13.38 -5.28
CA ALA A 36 -10.64 14.18 -5.52
C ALA A 36 -9.77 14.31 -4.26
N HIS A 37 -10.36 14.57 -3.08
CA HIS A 37 -9.64 14.59 -1.81
C HIS A 37 -8.98 13.25 -1.48
N LYS A 38 -9.70 12.14 -1.68
CA LYS A 38 -9.13 10.79 -1.52
C LYS A 38 -7.91 10.57 -2.41
N GLN A 39 -7.97 10.98 -3.66
CA GLN A 39 -6.85 10.83 -4.60
C GLN A 39 -5.65 11.69 -4.21
N MET A 40 -5.89 12.93 -3.77
CA MET A 40 -4.81 13.81 -3.32
C MET A 40 -4.14 13.30 -2.04
N ALA A 41 -4.90 12.68 -1.12
CA ALA A 41 -4.33 12.03 0.05
C ALA A 41 -3.47 10.81 -0.33
N ILE A 42 -3.93 9.96 -1.28
CA ILE A 42 -3.15 8.81 -1.79
C ILE A 42 -1.87 9.27 -2.49
N TYR A 43 -1.96 10.31 -3.32
CA TYR A 43 -0.79 10.94 -3.92
C TYR A 43 0.22 11.39 -2.87
N ALA A 44 -0.25 12.06 -1.81
CA ALA A 44 0.62 12.54 -0.75
C ALA A 44 1.33 11.41 0.01
N ILE A 45 0.72 10.21 0.11
CA ILE A 45 1.39 9.00 0.61
C ILE A 45 2.54 8.60 -0.32
N GLN A 46 2.31 8.59 -1.64
CA GLN A 46 3.32 8.16 -2.62
C GLN A 46 4.60 9.00 -2.53
N ILE A 47 4.46 10.32 -2.41
CA ILE A 47 5.58 11.25 -2.28
C ILE A 47 6.03 11.50 -0.82
N ASN A 48 5.48 10.74 0.14
CA ASN A 48 5.75 10.88 1.56
C ASN A 48 5.61 12.32 2.09
N ASN A 49 4.54 13.03 1.71
CA ASN A 49 4.26 14.40 2.12
C ASN A 49 3.11 14.46 3.16
N PRO A 50 3.41 14.44 4.46
CA PRO A 50 2.39 14.39 5.51
C PRO A 50 1.50 15.64 5.56
N GLN A 51 1.99 16.81 5.13
CA GLN A 51 1.21 18.05 5.17
C GLN A 51 0.07 18.03 4.15
N ILE A 52 0.37 17.69 2.89
CA ILE A 52 -0.65 17.56 1.83
C ILE A 52 -1.62 16.44 2.20
N MET A 53 -1.10 15.33 2.71
CA MET A 53 -1.90 14.19 3.14
C MET A 53 -2.95 14.61 4.18
N LEU A 54 -2.51 15.24 5.28
CA LEU A 54 -3.40 15.65 6.36
C LEU A 54 -4.44 16.68 5.91
N LYS A 55 -4.03 17.67 5.08
CA LYS A 55 -4.95 18.66 4.50
C LYS A 55 -6.13 17.97 3.80
N HIS A 56 -5.85 17.06 2.87
CA HIS A 56 -6.90 16.43 2.08
C HIS A 56 -7.73 15.40 2.87
N ILE A 57 -7.13 14.76 3.89
CA ILE A 57 -7.87 13.91 4.84
C ILE A 57 -8.89 14.75 5.62
N ILE A 58 -8.49 15.88 6.21
CA ILE A 58 -9.36 16.73 7.02
C ILE A 58 -10.53 17.26 6.19
N GLU A 59 -10.25 17.79 5.00
CA GLU A 59 -11.31 18.28 4.10
C GLU A 59 -12.27 17.16 3.66
N GLY A 60 -11.74 15.97 3.35
CA GLY A 60 -12.57 14.81 3.03
C GLY A 60 -13.48 14.36 4.18
N ILE A 61 -12.97 14.37 5.42
CA ILE A 61 -13.77 14.05 6.62
C ILE A 61 -14.90 15.07 6.83
N LYS A 62 -14.63 16.36 6.63
CA LYS A 62 -15.66 17.42 6.77
C LYS A 62 -16.83 17.16 5.83
N ILE A 63 -16.56 16.91 4.55
CA ILE A 63 -17.60 16.71 3.53
C ILE A 63 -18.35 15.39 3.78
N THR A 64 -17.63 14.30 4.01
CA THR A 64 -18.27 12.98 4.23
C THR A 64 -19.14 12.90 5.48
N ARG A 65 -18.85 13.69 6.52
CA ARG A 65 -19.71 13.79 7.71
C ARG A 65 -21.05 14.48 7.43
N ILE A 66 -21.03 15.54 6.62
CA ILE A 66 -22.25 16.26 6.22
C ILE A 66 -23.10 15.36 5.33
N GLU A 67 -22.46 14.73 4.34
CA GLU A 67 -23.11 13.85 3.36
C GLU A 67 -23.48 12.46 3.88
N LYS A 68 -23.07 12.12 5.12
CA LYS A 68 -23.22 10.77 5.70
C LYS A 68 -22.73 9.67 4.73
N SER A 69 -21.60 9.92 4.07
CA SER A 69 -21.03 9.01 3.07
C SER A 69 -20.18 7.92 3.71
N VAL A 70 -20.29 6.69 3.21
CA VAL A 70 -19.43 5.54 3.58
C VAL A 70 -17.94 5.81 3.37
N ASP A 71 -17.58 6.77 2.50
CA ASP A 71 -16.18 7.21 2.30
C ASP A 71 -15.54 7.78 3.58
N ILE A 72 -16.31 8.13 4.62
CA ILE A 72 -15.76 8.51 5.92
C ILE A 72 -14.83 7.42 6.47
N GLY A 73 -15.19 6.14 6.31
CA GLY A 73 -14.34 5.02 6.69
C GLY A 73 -13.00 5.04 5.95
N VAL A 74 -13.00 5.41 4.66
CA VAL A 74 -11.76 5.52 3.87
C VAL A 74 -10.86 6.62 4.41
N PHE A 75 -11.41 7.78 4.76
CA PHE A 75 -10.60 8.87 5.33
C PHE A 75 -10.04 8.53 6.72
N TYR A 76 -10.79 7.83 7.57
CA TYR A 76 -10.25 7.33 8.84
C TYR A 76 -9.10 6.35 8.63
N ARG A 77 -9.19 5.45 7.64
CA ARG A 77 -8.05 4.59 7.27
C ARG A 77 -6.86 5.40 6.78
N LEU A 78 -7.07 6.36 5.89
CA LEU A 78 -5.99 7.24 5.41
C LEU A 78 -5.36 8.02 6.57
N TYR A 79 -6.15 8.43 7.55
CA TYR A 79 -5.63 9.09 8.75
C TYR A 79 -4.81 8.13 9.63
N GLY A 80 -5.23 6.86 9.72
CA GLY A 80 -4.41 5.81 10.32
C GLY A 80 -3.06 5.66 9.61
N VAL A 81 -3.02 5.69 8.27
CA VAL A 81 -1.77 5.66 7.50
C VAL A 81 -0.89 6.88 7.79
N PHE A 82 -1.47 8.07 7.99
CA PHE A 82 -0.72 9.26 8.37
C PHE A 82 0.04 9.04 9.69
N TYR A 83 -0.62 8.49 10.70
CA TYR A 83 0.03 8.17 11.99
C TYR A 83 0.98 6.97 11.90
N LEU A 84 0.71 6.00 11.02
CA LEU A 84 1.66 4.93 10.71
C LEU A 84 2.96 5.48 10.10
N ILE A 85 2.87 6.51 9.26
CA ILE A 85 4.05 7.19 8.69
C ILE A 85 4.86 7.93 9.76
N LYS A 86 4.17 8.39 10.82
CA LYS A 86 4.75 9.06 12.00
C LYS A 86 5.22 8.08 13.08
N ASP A 87 5.12 6.77 12.83
CA ASP A 87 5.43 5.71 13.78
C ASP A 87 4.60 5.76 15.08
N GLU A 88 3.43 6.43 15.05
CA GLU A 88 2.47 6.50 16.14
C GLU A 88 1.48 5.33 16.07
N PHE A 89 1.99 4.11 16.29
CA PHE A 89 1.25 2.87 16.03
C PHE A 89 -0.06 2.72 16.82
N LYS A 90 -0.12 3.16 18.08
CA LYS A 90 -1.35 3.10 18.89
C LYS A 90 -2.47 3.94 18.28
N THR A 91 -2.14 5.17 17.87
CA THR A 91 -3.10 6.09 17.23
C THR A 91 -3.52 5.55 15.86
N ALA A 92 -2.57 5.07 15.07
CA ALA A 92 -2.84 4.46 13.77
C ALA A 92 -3.81 3.27 13.89
N GLU A 93 -3.56 2.34 14.81
CA GLU A 93 -4.42 1.19 15.05
C GLU A 93 -5.83 1.59 15.50
N SER A 94 -5.95 2.58 16.38
CA SER A 94 -7.27 3.10 16.80
C SER A 94 -8.06 3.63 15.61
N LEU A 95 -7.40 4.31 14.68
CA LEU A 95 -8.04 4.86 13.48
C LEU A 95 -8.42 3.77 12.48
N PHE A 96 -7.59 2.73 12.31
CA PHE A 96 -7.94 1.56 11.49
C PHE A 96 -9.13 0.81 12.06
N LYS A 97 -9.20 0.62 13.39
CA LYS A 97 -10.37 0.03 14.06
C LYS A 97 -11.63 0.87 13.86
N LYS A 98 -11.53 2.19 14.02
CA LYS A 98 -12.67 3.09 13.77
C LYS A 98 -13.12 3.06 12.31
N SER A 99 -12.19 2.97 11.37
CA SER A 99 -12.51 2.78 9.95
C SER A 99 -13.30 1.49 9.70
N ILE A 100 -12.89 0.38 10.31
CA ILE A 100 -13.61 -0.90 10.24
C ILE A 100 -15.02 -0.76 10.82
N GLU A 101 -15.15 -0.19 12.02
CA GLU A 101 -16.45 0.06 12.68
C GLU A 101 -17.38 0.86 11.77
N LEU A 102 -16.90 1.96 11.19
CA LEU A 102 -17.67 2.76 10.24
C LEU A 102 -18.14 1.94 9.03
N PHE A 103 -17.26 1.14 8.41
CA PHE A 103 -17.67 0.30 7.27
C PHE A 103 -18.69 -0.78 7.65
N LEU A 104 -18.67 -1.27 8.89
CA LEU A 104 -19.66 -2.22 9.39
C LEU A 104 -21.00 -1.54 9.70
N GLU A 105 -21.00 -0.30 10.20
CA GLU A 105 -22.21 0.48 10.50
C GLU A 105 -23.04 0.83 9.25
N PHE A 106 -22.40 1.04 8.08
CA PHE A 106 -23.11 1.38 6.83
C PHE A 106 -23.83 0.19 6.15
N GLU A 107 -24.26 -0.81 6.93
CA GLU A 107 -24.98 -2.05 6.57
C GLU A 107 -25.58 -2.11 5.15
N ARG A 108 -24.76 -2.53 4.19
CA ARG A 108 -25.01 -3.64 3.26
C ARG A 108 -23.63 -4.24 3.00
N ILE A 109 -23.36 -5.44 3.50
CA ILE A 109 -22.11 -6.15 3.18
C ILE A 109 -22.16 -6.47 1.68
N GLY A 110 -21.66 -5.53 0.88
CA GLY A 110 -21.30 -5.72 -0.50
C GLY A 110 -19.79 -5.73 -0.62
N ASP A 111 -19.30 -6.39 -1.67
CA ASP A 111 -17.89 -6.65 -1.96
C ASP A 111 -16.94 -5.46 -1.75
N LYS A 112 -17.41 -4.23 -2.04
CA LYS A 112 -16.63 -3.00 -1.90
C LYS A 112 -16.24 -2.67 -0.46
N ASN A 113 -17.08 -3.00 0.52
CA ASN A 113 -16.78 -2.78 1.92
C ASN A 113 -15.79 -3.83 2.43
N SER A 114 -15.88 -5.08 1.95
CA SER A 114 -14.92 -6.14 2.25
C SER A 114 -13.49 -5.75 1.88
N ILE A 115 -13.28 -5.17 0.70
CA ILE A 115 -11.97 -4.65 0.25
C ILE A 115 -11.46 -3.54 1.17
N SER A 116 -12.35 -2.63 1.59
CA SER A 116 -11.98 -1.50 2.45
C SER A 116 -11.63 -1.94 3.87
N ILE A 117 -12.33 -2.94 4.42
CA ILE A 117 -12.01 -3.58 5.70
C ILE A 117 -10.69 -4.36 5.60
N ALA A 118 -10.48 -5.11 4.52
CA ALA A 118 -9.25 -5.85 4.27
C ALA A 118 -8.01 -4.93 4.30
N ALA A 119 -8.09 -3.76 3.66
CA ALA A 119 -7.01 -2.78 3.70
C ALA A 119 -6.65 -2.33 5.12
N ASN A 120 -7.63 -2.18 6.03
CA ASN A 120 -7.36 -1.88 7.44
C ASN A 120 -6.64 -3.03 8.15
N TYR A 121 -7.08 -4.27 7.95
CA TYR A 121 -6.38 -5.42 8.52
C TYR A 121 -4.94 -5.54 8.03
N ASN A 122 -4.69 -5.29 6.75
CA ASN A 122 -3.33 -5.25 6.23
C ASN A 122 -2.47 -4.21 6.96
N TYR A 123 -2.96 -2.99 7.18
CA TYR A 123 -2.18 -1.99 7.92
C TYR A 123 -1.95 -2.35 9.40
N ILE A 124 -2.92 -3.00 10.04
CA ILE A 124 -2.73 -3.53 11.40
C ILE A 124 -1.65 -4.63 11.39
N GLY A 125 -1.61 -5.46 10.34
CA GLY A 125 -0.52 -6.41 10.12
C GLY A 125 0.85 -5.73 9.98
N GLU A 126 0.92 -4.63 9.22
CA GLU A 126 2.14 -3.84 9.09
C GLU A 126 2.62 -3.29 10.45
N ILE A 127 1.71 -2.82 11.31
CA ILE A 127 2.05 -2.42 12.68
C ILE A 127 2.68 -3.58 13.46
N ARG A 128 2.08 -4.79 13.41
CA ARG A 128 2.63 -5.96 14.11
C ARG A 128 3.99 -6.37 13.58
N ASN A 129 4.23 -6.24 12.27
CA ASN A 129 5.55 -6.44 11.68
C ASN A 129 6.57 -5.44 12.23
N SER A 130 6.22 -4.16 12.30
CA SER A 130 7.10 -3.12 12.88
C SER A 130 7.39 -3.35 14.36
N GLU A 131 6.48 -4.00 15.09
CA GLU A 131 6.66 -4.42 16.49
C GLU A 131 7.44 -5.74 16.63
N GLY A 132 7.84 -6.39 15.53
CA GLY A 132 8.51 -7.71 15.54
C GLY A 132 7.59 -8.89 15.84
N ASN A 133 6.27 -8.68 15.94
CA ASN A 133 5.30 -9.74 16.17
C ASN A 133 4.82 -10.36 14.84
N PHE A 134 5.73 -11.07 14.17
CA PHE A 134 5.51 -11.61 12.82
C PHE A 134 4.35 -12.60 12.75
N LYS A 135 4.17 -13.44 13.79
CA LYS A 135 3.04 -14.37 13.85
C LYS A 135 1.69 -13.64 13.81
N LYS A 136 1.54 -12.60 14.64
CA LYS A 136 0.31 -11.80 14.67
C LYS A 136 0.16 -10.94 13.41
N ALA A 137 1.26 -10.48 12.82
CA ALA A 137 1.24 -9.81 11.54
C ALA A 137 0.64 -10.72 10.45
N MET A 138 1.12 -11.96 10.36
CA MET A 138 0.62 -12.97 9.42
C MET A 138 -0.86 -13.27 9.62
N GLU A 139 -1.34 -13.35 10.87
CA GLU A 139 -2.78 -13.51 11.16
C GLU A 139 -3.62 -12.37 10.55
N PHE A 140 -3.16 -11.12 10.65
CA PHE A 140 -3.85 -9.97 10.07
C PHE A 140 -3.73 -9.90 8.54
N PHE A 141 -2.58 -10.25 7.97
CA PHE A 141 -2.45 -10.34 6.51
C PHE A 141 -3.36 -11.42 5.93
N ASN A 142 -3.43 -12.60 6.55
CA ASN A 142 -4.34 -13.66 6.11
C ASN A 142 -5.81 -13.23 6.23
N LYS A 143 -6.19 -12.51 7.28
CA LYS A 143 -7.54 -11.91 7.37
C LYS A 143 -7.83 -10.96 6.22
N ALA A 144 -6.87 -10.12 5.83
CA ALA A 144 -7.01 -9.21 4.70
C ALA A 144 -7.10 -9.97 3.36
N ILE A 145 -6.28 -11.00 3.17
CA ILE A 145 -6.26 -11.84 1.96
C ILE A 145 -7.60 -12.57 1.81
N ASN A 146 -8.09 -13.25 2.84
CA ASN A 146 -9.34 -14.02 2.79
C ASN A 146 -10.57 -13.15 2.46
N LEU A 147 -10.57 -11.87 2.84
CA LEU A 147 -11.63 -10.93 2.47
C LEU A 147 -11.58 -10.48 1.00
N CYS A 148 -10.44 -10.67 0.33
CA CYS A 148 -10.19 -10.21 -1.02
C CYS A 148 -9.92 -11.33 -2.04
N GLU A 149 -9.67 -12.56 -1.62
CA GLU A 149 -9.15 -13.64 -2.47
C GLU A 149 -10.07 -14.04 -3.63
N ASN A 150 -11.39 -13.84 -3.45
CA ASN A 150 -12.40 -14.13 -4.47
C ASN A 150 -12.67 -12.95 -5.40
N TYR A 151 -11.94 -11.84 -5.25
CA TYR A 151 -12.11 -10.63 -6.05
C TYR A 151 -10.88 -10.31 -6.88
N GLU A 152 -11.09 -9.91 -8.13
CA GLU A 152 -10.01 -9.45 -8.99
C GLU A 152 -9.65 -7.99 -8.65
N VAL A 153 -8.84 -7.82 -7.60
CA VAL A 153 -8.48 -6.50 -7.06
C VAL A 153 -6.98 -6.30 -6.95
N SER A 154 -6.49 -5.18 -7.47
CA SER A 154 -5.06 -4.86 -7.48
C SER A 154 -4.46 -4.73 -6.07
N CYS A 155 -5.24 -4.35 -5.05
CA CYS A 155 -4.72 -4.21 -3.69
C CYS A 155 -4.29 -5.54 -3.05
N LEU A 156 -4.80 -6.68 -3.54
CA LEU A 156 -4.43 -7.99 -3.03
C LEU A 156 -2.94 -8.29 -3.26
N SER A 157 -2.30 -7.72 -4.31
CA SER A 157 -0.85 -7.82 -4.50
C SER A 157 -0.07 -7.24 -3.33
N THR A 158 -0.55 -6.15 -2.73
CA THR A 158 0.09 -5.51 -1.58
C THR A 158 0.01 -6.38 -0.33
N PHE A 159 -1.11 -7.07 -0.13
CA PHE A 159 -1.29 -7.97 1.00
C PHE A 159 -0.35 -9.16 0.88
N TYR A 160 -0.22 -9.72 -0.33
CA TYR A 160 0.76 -10.77 -0.60
C TYR A 160 2.20 -10.28 -0.46
N ILE A 161 2.56 -9.08 -0.92
CA ILE A 161 3.91 -8.53 -0.69
C ILE A 161 4.21 -8.43 0.81
N ASN A 162 3.26 -7.93 1.61
CA ASN A 162 3.45 -7.82 3.05
C ASN A 162 3.53 -9.20 3.73
N ALA A 163 2.71 -10.15 3.32
CA ALA A 163 2.78 -11.53 3.80
C ALA A 163 4.12 -12.18 3.42
N GLY A 164 4.58 -12.04 2.17
CA GLY A 164 5.85 -12.58 1.69
C GLY A 164 7.06 -12.03 2.45
N LYS A 165 7.09 -10.72 2.70
CA LYS A 165 8.10 -10.08 3.57
C LYS A 165 8.08 -10.66 4.99
N THR A 166 6.90 -10.90 5.53
CA THR A 166 6.74 -11.47 6.87
C THR A 166 7.23 -12.91 6.91
N SER A 167 6.91 -13.70 5.89
CA SER A 167 7.41 -15.08 5.75
C SER A 167 8.93 -15.12 5.68
N TYR A 168 9.57 -14.19 4.97
CA TYR A 168 11.03 -14.04 4.98
C TYR A 168 11.57 -13.78 6.40
N LEU A 169 10.98 -12.83 7.13
CA LEU A 169 11.39 -12.51 8.51
C LEU A 169 11.15 -13.68 9.49
N MET A 170 10.23 -14.58 9.16
CA MET A 170 9.98 -15.82 9.90
C MET A 170 10.87 -17.00 9.47
N GLY A 171 11.71 -16.84 8.45
CA GLY A 171 12.52 -17.92 7.87
C GLY A 171 11.76 -18.90 6.96
N ASN A 172 10.50 -18.59 6.63
CA ASN A 172 9.64 -19.44 5.81
C ASN A 172 9.78 -19.09 4.32
N PHE A 173 10.89 -19.50 3.70
CA PHE A 173 11.20 -19.16 2.30
C PHE A 173 10.21 -19.72 1.28
N GLN A 174 9.60 -20.89 1.55
CA GLN A 174 8.58 -21.46 0.67
C GLN A 174 7.32 -20.57 0.60
N ASP A 175 6.84 -20.09 1.75
CA ASP A 175 5.69 -19.19 1.80
C ASP A 175 6.03 -17.81 1.24
N MET A 176 7.24 -17.32 1.52
CA MET A 176 7.78 -16.09 0.94
C MET A 176 7.66 -16.13 -0.60
N LYS A 177 8.23 -17.16 -1.23
CA LYS A 177 8.17 -17.36 -2.68
C LYS A 177 6.74 -17.40 -3.17
N LYS A 178 5.90 -18.23 -2.55
CA LYS A 178 4.48 -18.37 -2.90
C LYS A 178 3.76 -17.03 -2.93
N PHE A 179 3.90 -16.22 -1.88
CA PHE A 179 3.24 -14.93 -1.79
C PHE A 179 3.75 -13.93 -2.84
N PHE A 180 5.06 -13.87 -3.09
CA PHE A 180 5.58 -12.97 -4.12
C PHE A 180 5.13 -13.36 -5.54
N LEU A 181 5.06 -14.65 -5.86
CA LEU A 181 4.51 -15.10 -7.14
C LEU A 181 3.02 -14.77 -7.30
N LEU A 182 2.23 -14.87 -6.22
CA LEU A 182 0.83 -14.45 -6.22
C LEU A 182 0.70 -12.93 -6.45
N ALA A 183 1.56 -12.13 -5.82
CA ALA A 183 1.61 -10.69 -6.04
C ALA A 183 2.01 -10.34 -7.49
N GLU A 184 3.02 -11.02 -8.04
CA GLU A 184 3.51 -10.82 -9.40
C GLU A 184 2.42 -11.12 -10.44
N LYS A 185 1.67 -12.22 -10.24
CA LYS A 185 0.54 -12.58 -11.10
C LYS A 185 -0.53 -11.49 -11.14
N ILE A 186 -0.86 -10.89 -9.99
CA ILE A 186 -1.83 -9.79 -9.93
C ILE A 186 -1.26 -8.56 -10.65
N ILE A 187 -0.03 -8.17 -10.35
CA ILE A 187 0.56 -6.97 -10.96
C ILE A 187 0.65 -7.09 -12.49
N LYS A 188 0.92 -8.28 -13.05
CA LYS A 188 0.88 -8.48 -14.52
C LYS A 188 -0.50 -8.25 -15.15
N ASN A 189 -1.58 -8.40 -14.38
CA ASN A 189 -2.95 -8.19 -14.85
C ASN A 189 -3.43 -6.72 -14.68
N PHE A 190 -2.70 -5.89 -13.94
CA PHE A 190 -3.07 -4.51 -13.68
C PHE A 190 -1.94 -3.57 -14.12
N ASP A 191 -2.22 -2.53 -14.90
CA ASP A 191 -1.26 -1.44 -15.20
C ASP A 191 -0.98 -0.57 -13.96
N SER A 192 -0.40 -1.17 -12.92
CA SER A 192 -0.06 -0.57 -11.64
C SER A 192 1.41 -0.76 -11.35
N TYR A 193 2.08 0.37 -11.08
CA TYR A 193 3.48 0.42 -10.70
C TYR A 193 3.69 0.36 -9.17
N TRP A 194 2.60 0.43 -8.39
CA TRP A 194 2.71 0.60 -6.94
C TRP A 194 3.25 -0.66 -6.24
N LYS A 195 4.32 -0.48 -5.45
CA LYS A 195 5.12 -1.52 -4.78
C LYS A 195 5.84 -2.53 -5.70
N ASN A 196 5.89 -2.30 -7.02
CA ASN A 196 6.61 -3.19 -7.93
C ASN A 196 8.10 -3.28 -7.59
N SER A 197 8.72 -2.16 -7.19
CA SER A 197 10.13 -2.12 -6.80
C SER A 197 10.42 -3.05 -5.62
N VAL A 198 9.56 -3.04 -4.61
CA VAL A 198 9.67 -3.92 -3.44
C VAL A 198 9.46 -5.38 -3.84
N LEU A 199 8.43 -5.68 -4.65
CA LEU A 199 8.19 -7.04 -5.13
C LEU A 199 9.40 -7.57 -5.92
N ASN A 200 9.89 -6.80 -6.88
CA ASN A 200 11.03 -7.17 -7.72
C ASN A 200 12.29 -7.38 -6.88
N ALA A 201 12.53 -6.55 -5.86
CA ALA A 201 13.66 -6.78 -4.97
C ALA A 201 13.58 -8.15 -4.29
N PHE A 202 12.42 -8.52 -3.75
CA PHE A 202 12.26 -9.83 -3.10
C PHE A 202 12.20 -11.02 -4.07
N LEU A 203 11.68 -10.85 -5.29
CA LEU A 203 11.80 -11.86 -6.34
C LEU A 203 13.27 -12.07 -6.76
N ALA A 204 14.09 -11.02 -6.70
CA ALA A 204 15.52 -11.17 -6.91
C ALA A 204 16.18 -11.97 -5.78
N LEU A 205 15.78 -11.74 -4.53
CA LEU A 205 16.25 -12.52 -3.39
C LEU A 205 15.87 -14.00 -3.53
N ASP A 206 14.62 -14.29 -3.90
CA ASP A 206 14.15 -15.66 -4.17
C ASP A 206 15.00 -16.32 -5.27
N ALA A 207 15.17 -15.64 -6.42
CA ALA A 207 15.98 -16.14 -7.51
C ALA A 207 17.45 -16.38 -7.11
N PHE A 208 18.01 -15.49 -6.27
CA PHE A 208 19.36 -15.64 -5.73
C PHE A 208 19.48 -16.89 -4.84
N LEU A 209 18.52 -17.11 -3.94
CA LEU A 209 18.47 -18.32 -3.09
C LEU A 209 18.34 -19.61 -3.92
N GLU A 210 17.69 -19.55 -5.08
CA GLU A 210 17.61 -20.66 -6.03
C GLU A 210 18.85 -20.81 -6.94
N ASN A 211 19.89 -20.00 -6.73
CA ASN A 211 21.10 -19.92 -7.56
C ASN A 211 20.83 -19.49 -9.02
N ASP A 212 19.68 -18.87 -9.31
CA ASP A 212 19.34 -18.28 -10.60
C ASP A 212 19.81 -16.82 -10.66
N ASN A 213 21.13 -16.66 -10.77
CA ASN A 213 21.80 -15.35 -10.77
C ASN A 213 21.33 -14.43 -11.91
N LEU A 214 20.95 -14.99 -13.05
CA LEU A 214 20.47 -14.20 -14.19
C LEU A 214 19.10 -13.57 -13.88
N LYS A 215 18.17 -14.34 -13.31
CA LYS A 215 16.88 -13.78 -12.85
C LYS A 215 17.07 -12.81 -11.69
N ALA A 216 17.96 -13.11 -10.76
CA ALA A 216 18.24 -12.20 -9.65
C ALA A 216 18.70 -10.82 -10.14
N ILE A 217 19.67 -10.76 -11.06
CA ILE A 217 20.14 -9.50 -11.66
C ILE A 217 19.03 -8.81 -12.45
N HIS A 218 18.22 -9.56 -13.19
CA HIS A 218 17.09 -9.00 -13.94
C HIS A 218 16.10 -8.29 -13.00
N TYR A 219 15.67 -8.98 -11.94
CA TYR A 219 14.72 -8.44 -10.97
C TYR A 219 15.29 -7.25 -10.20
N LEU A 220 16.57 -7.27 -9.79
CA LEU A 220 17.20 -6.11 -9.13
C LEU A 220 17.23 -4.87 -10.04
N LYS A 221 17.59 -5.04 -11.32
CA LYS A 221 17.58 -3.92 -12.28
C LYS A 221 16.19 -3.32 -12.43
N SER A 222 15.16 -4.17 -12.52
CA SER A 222 13.76 -3.73 -12.55
C SER A 222 13.38 -2.98 -11.28
N ALA A 223 13.73 -3.51 -10.11
CA ALA A 223 13.45 -2.90 -8.81
C ALA A 223 14.06 -1.49 -8.67
N MET A 224 15.32 -1.33 -9.06
CA MET A 224 16.02 -0.04 -9.03
C MET A 224 15.42 0.98 -10.00
N SER A 225 15.05 0.54 -11.21
CA SER A 225 14.45 1.40 -12.22
C SER A 225 13.10 1.96 -11.75
N GLU A 226 12.22 1.08 -11.26
CA GLU A 226 10.89 1.46 -10.76
C GLU A 226 10.99 2.31 -9.48
N GLY A 227 11.93 1.99 -8.59
CA GLY A 227 12.18 2.78 -7.37
C GLY A 227 12.53 4.23 -7.69
N LYS A 228 13.31 4.48 -8.75
CA LYS A 228 13.65 5.83 -9.23
C LYS A 228 12.46 6.58 -9.81
N ILE A 229 11.55 5.88 -10.50
CA ILE A 229 10.36 6.48 -11.12
C ILE A 229 9.37 6.92 -10.03
N ILE A 230 9.07 6.03 -9.08
CA ILE A 230 8.09 6.30 -8.01
C ILE A 230 8.67 7.27 -6.97
N ASN A 231 9.98 7.18 -6.73
CA ASN A 231 10.74 8.01 -5.80
C ASN A 231 10.15 7.99 -4.37
N ASN A 232 9.68 6.82 -3.92
CA ASN A 232 9.23 6.61 -2.56
C ASN A 232 10.41 6.16 -1.67
N PRO A 233 10.80 6.93 -0.64
CA PRO A 233 11.98 6.60 0.17
C PRO A 233 11.88 5.27 0.91
N ARG A 234 10.68 4.83 1.33
CA ARG A 234 10.49 3.55 2.02
C ARG A 234 10.70 2.38 1.08
N ASP A 235 10.19 2.48 -0.15
CA ASP A 235 10.36 1.43 -1.16
C ASP A 235 11.82 1.35 -1.60
N ILE A 236 12.47 2.49 -1.84
CA ILE A 236 13.91 2.57 -2.15
C ILE A 236 14.76 1.93 -1.03
N GLY A 237 14.46 2.28 0.22
CA GLY A 237 15.16 1.69 1.37
C GLY A 237 15.00 0.17 1.45
N MET A 238 13.83 -0.36 1.08
CA MET A 238 13.59 -1.79 1.03
C MET A 238 14.35 -2.50 -0.10
N VAL A 239 14.50 -1.86 -1.27
CA VAL A 239 15.35 -2.37 -2.35
C VAL A 239 16.80 -2.48 -1.86
N TYR A 240 17.33 -1.42 -1.25
CA TYR A 240 18.68 -1.44 -0.69
C TYR A 240 18.87 -2.46 0.42
N PHE A 241 17.85 -2.67 1.26
CA PHE A 241 17.88 -3.71 2.30
C PHE A 241 18.06 -5.10 1.68
N VAL A 242 17.33 -5.42 0.62
CA VAL A 242 17.45 -6.71 -0.06
C VAL A 242 18.79 -6.85 -0.78
N GLU A 243 19.28 -5.79 -1.43
CA GLU A 243 20.62 -5.80 -2.02
C GLU A 243 21.71 -6.08 -0.98
N ALA A 244 21.61 -5.46 0.20
CA ALA A 244 22.54 -5.70 1.30
C ALA A 244 22.52 -7.16 1.78
N ILE A 245 21.35 -7.78 1.87
CA ILE A 245 21.22 -9.22 2.20
C ILE A 245 21.95 -10.08 1.16
N ILE A 246 21.70 -9.86 -0.13
CA ILE A 246 22.30 -10.65 -1.21
C ILE A 246 23.83 -10.51 -1.19
N ILE A 247 24.33 -9.27 -1.10
CA ILE A 247 25.78 -9.00 -1.05
C ILE A 247 26.41 -9.68 0.17
N TYR A 248 25.80 -9.55 1.34
CA TYR A 248 26.30 -10.18 2.56
C TYR A 248 26.35 -11.70 2.45
N SER A 249 25.34 -12.34 1.85
CA SER A 249 25.34 -13.79 1.59
C SER A 249 26.49 -14.21 0.65
N ILE A 250 26.76 -13.43 -0.41
CA ILE A 250 27.89 -13.68 -1.32
C ILE A 250 29.23 -13.60 -0.57
N GLU A 251 29.44 -12.56 0.23
CA GLU A 251 30.68 -12.35 0.98
C GLU A 251 30.91 -13.42 2.05
N THR A 252 29.85 -13.87 2.71
CA THR A 252 29.94 -14.85 3.81
C THR A 252 29.88 -16.31 3.37
N LYS A 253 29.58 -16.60 2.10
CA LYS A 253 29.35 -17.95 1.57
C LYS A 253 28.25 -18.73 2.33
N ASN A 254 27.33 -18.04 2.97
CA ASN A 254 26.14 -18.63 3.58
C ASN A 254 25.05 -18.71 2.51
N PHE A 255 24.80 -19.92 2.02
CA PHE A 255 23.75 -20.25 1.05
C PHE A 255 22.53 -20.83 1.76
#